data_AF-A0A8C4ZTA3-F1
#
_entry.id   AF-A0A8C4ZTA3-F1
#
_cell.length_a   1.000
_cell.length_b   1.000
_cell.length_c   1.000
_cell.angle_alpha   90.00
_cell.angle_beta   90.00
_cell.angle_gamma   90.00
#
_symmetry.space_group_name_H-M   'P 1'
#
loop_
_entity.id
_entity.type
_entity.pdbx_description
1 polymer ?
#
loop_
_entity_poly.entity_id
_entity_poly.type
_entity_poly.pdbx_seq_one_letter_code
_entity_poly.pdbx_strand_id
1 'polypeptide(L)'
;MVEELLGGFPAFSCLYSLCLGRLSGPLQPELSNGTFHHFFVPDGDFEEYDDPEKCQMLFRFSDARRCDANEDSDSVIRDDFIIARHQVEDTARLLDGIVRTISYDLDGDEGYGKYLRRELSQIFEAFTSVDASLLELEVKFKQSQESDQREEHQLNGLVVKPLDDVKRLIRETKDISLGLKDQQELLSLVVRSHGARLSRLKTDYLNV
;
A
#
# COMPACT_ATOMS: atom_id res chain seq x y z
N MET A 1 -29.92 45.29 -49.11
CA MET A 1 -30.32 45.57 -50.50
C MET A 1 -29.85 44.37 -51.32
N VAL A 2 -30.82 43.60 -51.86
CA VAL A 2 -30.72 42.43 -52.78
C VAL A 2 -30.28 41.09 -52.12
N GLU A 3 -31.25 40.27 -51.66
CA GLU A 3 -31.86 39.05 -52.30
C GLU A 3 -30.94 37.82 -52.29
N GLU A 4 -31.21 36.81 -51.44
CA GLU A 4 -32.04 35.60 -51.69
C GLU A 4 -31.53 34.67 -52.80
N LEU A 5 -31.17 33.42 -52.43
CA LEU A 5 -31.59 32.19 -53.12
C LEU A 5 -31.12 30.90 -52.40
N LEU A 6 -32.13 30.20 -51.88
CA LEU A 6 -32.32 28.75 -51.64
C LEU A 6 -31.21 27.73 -51.96
N GLY A 7 -30.95 26.84 -50.98
CA GLY A 7 -31.21 25.40 -51.15
C GLY A 7 -30.02 24.43 -51.24
N GLY A 8 -30.03 23.40 -50.36
CA GLY A 8 -29.47 22.07 -50.65
C GLY A 8 -28.35 21.54 -49.73
N PHE A 9 -28.68 20.66 -48.78
CA PHE A 9 -27.77 19.59 -48.28
C PHE A 9 -27.61 18.53 -49.41
N PRO A 10 -26.54 17.69 -49.49
CA PRO A 10 -25.88 17.01 -48.36
C PRO A 10 -24.34 16.81 -48.45
N ALA A 11 -23.82 16.22 -47.38
CA ALA A 11 -22.46 15.76 -47.10
C ALA A 11 -21.59 15.31 -48.29
N PHE A 12 -20.34 15.78 -48.33
CA PHE A 12 -19.18 15.00 -48.79
C PHE A 12 -17.93 15.37 -47.99
N SER A 13 -17.34 14.35 -47.39
CA SER A 13 -16.05 14.33 -46.72
C SER A 13 -14.93 14.76 -47.68
N CYS A 14 -14.04 15.66 -47.26
CA CYS A 14 -12.59 15.44 -47.36
C CYS A 14 -11.79 16.54 -46.63
N LEU A 15 -11.07 16.10 -45.58
CA LEU A 15 -9.68 16.43 -45.24
C LEU A 15 -9.10 17.73 -45.83
N TYR A 16 -8.65 18.68 -45.00
CA TYR A 16 -7.31 19.27 -45.12
C TYR A 16 -6.96 20.14 -43.90
N SER A 17 -5.79 19.83 -43.31
CA SER A 17 -4.91 20.69 -42.52
C SER A 17 -5.34 21.16 -41.12
N LEU A 18 -5.13 20.30 -40.12
CA LEU A 18 -4.72 20.77 -38.79
C LEU A 18 -3.25 21.21 -38.88
N CYS A 19 -3.02 22.52 -38.99
CA CYS A 19 -1.68 23.08 -38.86
C CYS A 19 -1.21 22.95 -37.41
N LEU A 20 -0.46 21.87 -37.12
CA LEU A 20 0.38 21.76 -35.94
C LEU A 20 1.53 22.77 -36.06
N GLY A 21 1.43 23.92 -35.39
CA GLY A 21 2.56 24.82 -35.17
C GLY A 21 3.45 24.29 -34.06
N ARG A 22 4.69 23.92 -34.38
CA ARG A 22 5.74 23.59 -33.40
C ARG A 22 6.56 24.85 -33.15
N LEU A 23 6.37 25.49 -32.00
CA LEU A 23 7.16 26.68 -31.63
C LEU A 23 8.43 26.24 -30.89
N SER A 24 9.59 26.63 -31.42
CA SER A 24 10.90 26.47 -30.78
C SER A 24 11.51 27.86 -30.65
N GLY A 25 11.52 28.38 -29.43
CA GLY A 25 12.09 29.68 -29.08
C GLY A 25 12.16 29.83 -27.55
N PRO A 26 13.16 30.57 -27.01
CA PRO A 26 13.43 30.61 -25.57
C PRO A 26 12.37 31.46 -24.86
N LEU A 27 11.46 30.82 -24.14
CA LEU A 27 10.44 31.47 -23.33
C LEU A 27 11.03 31.77 -21.95
N GLN A 28 11.12 33.05 -21.58
CA GLN A 28 11.44 33.47 -20.21
C GLN A 28 10.14 33.88 -19.49
N PRO A 29 9.77 33.18 -18.41
CA PRO A 29 8.63 33.57 -17.59
C PRO A 29 9.07 34.45 -16.41
N GLU A 30 8.42 35.61 -16.26
CA GLU A 30 8.50 36.44 -15.05
C GLU A 30 7.17 36.31 -14.29
N LEU A 31 7.23 35.91 -13.02
CA LEU A 31 6.05 35.69 -12.17
C LEU A 31 5.72 36.95 -11.38
N SER A 32 4.69 37.68 -11.79
CA SER A 32 4.16 38.82 -11.05
C SER A 32 2.73 38.52 -10.60
N ASN A 33 2.49 38.57 -9.29
CA ASN A 33 1.16 38.48 -8.66
C ASN A 33 0.33 37.24 -9.05
N GLY A 34 0.94 36.06 -9.02
CA GLY A 34 0.22 34.77 -9.19
C GLY A 34 -0.40 34.53 -10.57
N THR A 35 -0.08 35.37 -11.57
CA THR A 35 -0.57 35.25 -12.93
C THR A 35 0.64 35.17 -13.87
N PHE A 36 0.63 34.24 -14.83
CA PHE A 36 1.73 34.09 -15.79
C PHE A 36 1.61 35.14 -16.89
N HIS A 37 2.54 36.10 -16.93
CA HIS A 37 2.60 37.12 -17.97
C HIS A 37 3.54 36.64 -19.07
N HIS A 38 2.99 36.29 -20.24
CA HIS A 38 3.77 35.96 -21.44
C HIS A 38 3.71 37.14 -22.41
N PHE A 39 4.87 37.67 -22.79
CA PHE A 39 4.98 38.70 -23.81
C PHE A 39 5.28 38.02 -25.15
N PHE A 40 4.43 38.26 -26.16
CA PHE A 40 4.65 37.79 -27.52
C PHE A 40 5.03 38.98 -28.41
N VAL A 41 6.26 38.97 -28.91
CA VAL A 41 6.74 39.90 -29.93
C VAL A 41 6.99 39.08 -31.21
N PRO A 42 6.17 39.23 -32.26
CA PRO A 42 6.27 38.42 -33.47
C PRO A 42 7.63 38.51 -34.19
N ASP A 43 8.33 39.64 -34.05
CA ASP A 43 9.52 39.96 -34.84
C ASP A 43 10.83 40.05 -34.02
N GLY A 44 10.78 39.90 -32.70
CA GLY A 44 11.97 39.80 -31.84
C GLY A 44 12.73 41.09 -31.50
N ASP A 45 12.31 42.25 -32.01
CA ASP A 45 12.89 43.54 -31.63
C ASP A 45 12.08 44.20 -30.50
N PHE A 46 12.72 44.42 -29.35
CA PHE A 46 12.15 45.18 -28.24
C PHE A 46 12.48 46.66 -28.40
N GLU A 47 11.50 47.51 -28.72
CA GLU A 47 11.65 48.95 -28.49
C GLU A 47 11.18 49.31 -27.08
N GLU A 48 11.96 50.16 -26.39
CA GLU A 48 11.84 50.49 -24.96
C GLU A 48 10.55 51.24 -24.56
N TYR A 49 9.64 51.49 -25.51
CA TYR A 49 8.44 52.34 -25.34
C TYR A 49 7.10 51.68 -25.70
N ASP A 50 7.07 50.37 -25.99
CA ASP A 50 5.80 49.72 -26.26
C ASP A 50 5.00 49.44 -24.97
N ASP A 51 3.80 50.05 -24.89
CA ASP A 51 2.88 49.92 -23.76
C ASP A 51 2.53 48.45 -23.47
N PRO A 52 2.83 47.92 -22.26
CA PRO A 52 2.64 46.52 -21.92
C PRO A 52 1.16 46.07 -21.90
N GLU A 53 0.21 47.00 -21.99
CA GLU A 53 -1.23 46.72 -22.01
C GLU A 53 -1.76 46.34 -23.40
N LYS A 54 -1.05 46.69 -24.49
CA LYS A 54 -1.54 46.42 -25.87
C LYS A 54 -1.32 44.98 -26.33
N CYS A 55 -0.39 44.26 -25.72
CA CYS A 55 0.01 42.90 -26.12
C CYS A 55 -0.29 41.84 -25.04
N GLN A 56 -1.30 42.05 -24.21
CA GLN A 56 -1.67 41.10 -23.16
C GLN A 56 -2.68 40.07 -23.67
N MET A 57 -2.23 38.84 -23.90
CA MET A 57 -3.12 37.69 -24.10
C MET A 57 -3.51 37.12 -22.72
N LEU A 58 -4.71 37.43 -22.26
CA LEU A 58 -5.27 36.91 -21.01
C LEU A 58 -5.80 35.48 -21.21
N PHE A 59 -5.00 34.48 -20.83
CA PHE A 59 -5.51 33.11 -20.75
C PHE A 59 -6.24 32.92 -19.42
N ARG A 60 -7.58 32.87 -19.48
CA ARG A 60 -8.41 32.46 -18.35
C ARG A 60 -8.47 30.93 -18.31
N PHE A 61 -7.74 30.32 -17.39
CA PHE A 61 -7.85 28.89 -17.13
C PHE A 61 -9.18 28.61 -16.41
N SER A 62 -10.24 28.34 -17.17
CA SER A 62 -11.48 27.80 -16.61
C SER A 62 -11.38 26.29 -16.60
N ASP A 63 -10.82 25.72 -15.54
CA ASP A 63 -10.87 24.27 -15.36
C ASP A 63 -12.31 23.87 -15.00
N ALA A 64 -13.06 23.41 -16.00
CA ALA A 64 -14.41 22.89 -15.83
C ALA A 64 -14.41 21.44 -15.34
N ARG A 65 -13.24 20.87 -15.03
CA ARG A 65 -13.15 19.60 -14.33
C ARG A 65 -12.84 19.92 -12.88
N ARG A 66 -13.85 19.77 -12.02
CA ARG A 66 -13.57 19.44 -10.62
C ARG A 66 -12.66 18.21 -10.68
N CYS A 67 -11.40 18.36 -10.29
CA CYS A 67 -10.59 17.21 -9.93
C CYS A 67 -11.42 16.43 -8.91
N ASP A 68 -12.00 15.30 -9.32
CA ASP A 68 -12.34 14.28 -8.36
C ASP A 68 -10.99 13.93 -7.74
N ALA A 69 -10.77 14.46 -6.53
CA ALA A 69 -9.66 14.06 -5.69
C ALA A 69 -9.90 12.59 -5.38
N ASN A 70 -9.44 11.71 -6.27
CA ASN A 70 -9.22 10.33 -5.94
C ASN A 70 -8.18 10.38 -4.83
N GLU A 71 -8.63 10.26 -3.58
CA GLU A 71 -7.78 10.33 -2.38
C GLU A 71 -6.61 9.33 -2.47
N ASP A 72 -6.81 8.26 -3.25
CA ASP A 72 -5.83 7.23 -3.60
C ASP A 72 -4.76 7.67 -4.62
N SER A 73 -5.07 8.57 -5.56
CA SER A 73 -4.03 9.13 -6.45
C SER A 73 -3.26 10.26 -5.76
N ASP A 74 -3.93 11.03 -4.92
CA ASP A 74 -3.28 12.11 -4.15
C ASP A 74 -2.39 11.56 -3.03
N SER A 75 -2.69 10.39 -2.46
CA SER A 75 -1.79 9.72 -1.52
C SER A 75 -0.49 9.24 -2.19
N VAL A 76 -0.58 8.59 -3.35
CA VAL A 76 0.59 8.12 -4.11
C VAL A 76 1.48 9.30 -4.55
N ILE A 77 0.89 10.39 -5.04
CA ILE A 77 1.66 11.58 -5.45
C ILE A 77 2.33 12.25 -4.24
N ARG A 78 1.69 12.25 -3.06
CA ARG A 78 2.29 12.77 -1.83
C ARG A 78 3.48 11.92 -1.38
N ASP A 79 3.35 10.60 -1.44
CA ASP A 79 4.44 9.68 -1.10
C ASP A 79 5.64 9.86 -2.03
N ASP A 80 5.40 9.96 -3.34
CA ASP A 80 6.44 10.25 -4.33
C ASP A 80 7.13 11.59 -4.08
N PHE A 81 6.37 12.63 -3.67
CA PHE A 81 6.94 13.92 -3.32
C PHE A 81 7.76 13.88 -2.03
N ILE A 82 7.35 13.08 -1.03
CA ILE A 82 8.12 12.85 0.19
C ILE A 82 9.45 12.15 -0.14
N ILE A 83 9.43 11.13 -0.99
CA ILE A 83 10.63 10.42 -1.45
C ILE A 83 11.55 11.38 -2.20
N ALA A 84 11.01 12.13 -3.16
CA ALA A 84 11.79 13.11 -3.93
C ALA A 84 12.41 14.18 -3.03
N ARG A 85 11.66 14.68 -2.04
CA ARG A 85 12.15 15.63 -1.05
C ARG A 85 13.32 15.05 -0.24
N HIS A 86 13.19 13.82 0.26
CA HIS A 86 14.27 13.16 0.98
C HIS A 86 15.51 13.00 0.11
N GLN A 87 15.36 12.60 -1.16
CA GLN A 87 16.47 12.53 -2.11
C GLN A 87 17.14 13.89 -2.35
N VAL A 88 16.37 14.98 -2.47
CA VAL A 88 16.92 16.33 -2.61
C VAL A 88 17.66 16.76 -1.34
N GLU A 89 17.10 16.52 -0.16
CA GLU A 89 17.76 16.83 1.12
C GLU A 89 19.04 16.02 1.30
N ASP A 90 19.04 14.75 0.93
CA ASP A 90 20.22 13.87 1.03
C ASP A 90 21.30 14.28 0.01
N THR A 91 20.92 14.58 -1.23
CA THR A 91 21.89 15.10 -2.23
C THR A 91 22.47 16.44 -1.82
N ALA A 92 21.67 17.34 -1.21
CA ALA A 92 22.18 18.59 -0.69
C ALA A 92 23.23 18.39 0.42
N ARG A 93 22.98 17.46 1.36
CA ARG A 93 23.95 17.09 2.41
C ARG A 93 25.23 16.49 1.83
N LEU A 94 25.12 15.67 0.79
CA LEU A 94 26.27 15.10 0.08
C LEU A 94 27.11 16.18 -0.60
N LEU A 95 26.46 17.13 -1.29
CA LEU A 95 27.16 18.23 -1.95
C LEU A 95 27.88 19.14 -0.95
N ASP A 96 27.26 19.45 0.20
CA ASP A 96 27.91 20.19 1.28
C ASP A 96 29.15 19.44 1.81
N GLY A 97 29.05 18.12 1.97
CA GLY A 97 30.17 17.25 2.33
C GLY A 97 31.33 17.36 1.33
N ILE A 98 31.04 17.29 0.03
CA ILE A 98 32.05 17.40 -1.03
C ILE A 98 32.72 18.79 -1.02
N VAL A 99 31.94 19.86 -0.90
CA VAL A 99 32.47 21.24 -0.81
C VAL A 99 33.40 21.37 0.40
N ARG A 100 33.02 20.76 1.52
CA ARG A 100 33.84 20.77 2.74
C ARG A 100 35.12 19.96 2.57
N THR A 101 35.08 18.79 1.94
CA THR A 101 36.30 18.01 1.62
C THR A 101 37.24 18.80 0.72
N ILE A 102 36.71 19.46 -0.32
CA ILE A 102 37.49 20.32 -1.22
C ILE A 102 38.12 21.48 -0.45
N SER A 103 37.39 22.09 0.50
CA SER A 103 37.93 23.19 1.30
C SER A 103 39.16 22.77 2.13
N TYR A 104 39.15 21.57 2.72
CA TYR A 104 40.30 21.06 3.49
C TYR A 104 41.48 20.63 2.62
N ASP A 105 41.23 20.21 1.38
CA ASP A 105 42.28 19.91 0.40
C ASP A 105 43.01 21.19 -0.05
N LEU A 106 42.27 22.30 -0.20
CA LEU A 106 42.83 23.62 -0.54
C LEU A 106 43.60 24.26 0.62
N ASP A 107 43.32 23.90 1.87
CA ASP A 107 44.00 24.40 3.07
C ASP A 107 45.38 23.74 3.33
N GLY A 108 45.73 22.69 2.57
CA GLY A 108 47.03 21.99 2.62
C GLY A 108 47.09 20.77 3.54
N ASP A 109 48.22 20.05 3.48
CA ASP A 109 48.41 18.69 4.04
C ASP A 109 48.04 18.53 5.53
N GLU A 110 48.38 19.52 6.37
CA GLU A 110 48.08 19.48 7.81
C GLU A 110 46.57 19.61 8.10
N GLY A 111 45.86 20.44 7.31
CA GLY A 111 44.42 20.63 7.41
C GLY A 111 43.65 19.38 6.99
N TYR A 112 43.99 18.85 5.82
CA TYR A 112 43.41 17.62 5.29
C TYR A 112 43.72 16.41 6.18
N GLY A 113 44.97 16.28 6.66
CA GLY A 113 45.37 15.19 7.56
C GLY A 113 44.65 15.21 8.92
N LYS A 114 44.34 16.39 9.47
CA LYS A 114 43.54 16.51 10.70
C LYS A 114 42.07 16.19 10.45
N TYR A 115 41.52 16.62 9.31
CA TYR A 115 40.17 16.28 8.89
C TYR A 115 39.99 14.76 8.73
N LEU A 116 40.87 14.09 7.98
CA LEU A 116 40.81 12.64 7.77
C LEU A 116 40.87 11.84 9.08
N ARG A 117 41.72 12.22 10.04
CA ARG A 117 41.78 11.54 11.35
C ARG A 117 40.48 11.68 12.13
N ARG A 118 39.83 12.84 12.04
CA ARG A 118 38.53 13.08 12.68
C ARG A 118 37.43 12.24 12.02
N GLU A 119 37.33 12.26 10.71
CA GLU A 119 36.33 11.46 9.97
C GLU A 119 36.54 9.96 10.23
N LEU A 120 37.78 9.47 10.22
CA LEU A 120 38.10 8.08 10.52
C LEU A 120 37.69 7.69 11.96
N SER A 121 37.85 8.60 12.93
CA SER A 121 37.37 8.38 14.30
C SER A 121 35.84 8.30 14.37
N GLN A 122 35.13 9.17 13.63
CA GLN A 122 33.66 9.18 13.60
C GLN A 122 33.11 7.91 12.92
N ILE A 123 33.74 7.50 11.82
CA ILE A 123 33.42 6.25 11.13
C ILE A 123 33.63 5.06 12.06
N PHE A 124 34.76 5.02 12.78
CA PHE A 124 35.04 3.95 13.73
C PHE A 124 33.99 3.89 14.86
N GLU A 125 33.65 5.04 15.44
CA GLU A 125 32.59 5.13 16.46
C GLU A 125 31.25 4.59 15.92
N ALA A 126 30.85 5.01 14.71
CA ALA A 126 29.64 4.52 14.06
C ALA A 126 29.66 2.99 13.86
N PHE A 127 30.77 2.42 13.38
CA PHE A 127 30.90 0.97 13.22
C PHE A 127 30.80 0.24 14.56
N THR A 128 31.48 0.72 15.60
CA THR A 128 31.39 0.10 16.94
C THR A 128 29.98 0.16 17.53
N SER A 129 29.23 1.23 17.28
CA SER A 129 27.82 1.36 17.67
C SER A 129 26.92 0.39 16.91
N VAL A 130 27.17 0.19 15.62
CA VAL A 130 26.42 -0.76 14.79
C VAL A 130 26.69 -2.19 15.24
N ASP A 131 27.94 -2.55 15.51
CA ASP A 131 28.31 -3.87 16.01
C ASP A 131 27.64 -4.17 17.36
N ALA A 132 27.61 -3.19 18.27
CA ALA A 132 26.89 -3.32 19.54
C ALA A 132 25.38 -3.54 19.34
N SER A 133 24.78 -2.79 18.41
CA SER A 133 23.35 -2.91 18.09
C SER A 133 23.03 -4.26 17.45
N LEU A 134 23.90 -4.77 16.58
CA LEU A 134 23.74 -6.08 15.95
C LEU A 134 23.82 -7.22 16.96
N LEU A 135 24.75 -7.15 17.92
CA LEU A 135 24.83 -8.14 19.01
C LEU A 135 23.57 -8.13 19.88
N GLU A 136 23.04 -6.94 20.21
CA GLU A 136 21.79 -6.82 20.95
C GLU A 136 20.61 -7.42 20.19
N LEU A 137 20.55 -7.17 18.87
CA LEU A 137 19.52 -7.73 18.00
C LEU A 137 19.63 -9.25 17.88
N GLU A 138 20.83 -9.82 17.82
CA GLU A 138 21.03 -11.26 17.81
C GLU A 138 20.50 -11.90 19.11
N VAL A 139 20.79 -11.27 20.26
CA VAL A 139 20.28 -11.72 21.56
C VAL A 139 18.76 -11.64 21.60
N LYS A 140 18.17 -10.52 21.16
CA LYS A 140 16.71 -10.36 21.10
C LYS A 140 16.04 -11.35 20.15
N PHE A 141 16.68 -11.64 19.02
CA PHE A 141 16.19 -12.62 18.06
C PHE A 141 16.17 -14.04 18.65
N LYS A 142 17.26 -14.44 19.32
CA LYS A 142 17.32 -15.73 20.04
C LYS A 142 16.29 -15.81 21.15
N GLN A 143 16.15 -14.74 21.93
CA GLN A 143 15.14 -14.65 23.00
C GLN A 143 13.72 -14.78 22.44
N SER A 144 13.42 -14.10 21.33
CA SER A 144 12.11 -14.20 20.66
C SER A 144 11.84 -15.61 20.13
N GLN A 145 12.85 -16.25 19.54
CA GLN A 145 12.71 -17.63 19.07
C GLN A 145 12.43 -18.61 20.22
N GLU A 146 13.10 -18.44 21.37
CA GLU A 146 12.83 -19.26 22.56
C GLU A 146 11.45 -18.98 23.15
N SER A 147 10.97 -17.73 23.16
CA SER A 147 9.62 -17.42 23.63
C SER A 147 8.57 -18.03 22.73
N ASP A 148 8.72 -17.93 21.40
CA ASP A 148 7.77 -18.48 20.44
C ASP A 148 7.64 -20.00 20.61
N GLN A 149 8.76 -20.72 20.75
CA GLN A 149 8.73 -22.17 21.02
C GLN A 149 8.03 -22.50 22.35
N ARG A 150 8.24 -21.70 23.41
CA ARG A 150 7.57 -21.90 24.69
C ARG A 150 6.07 -21.63 24.59
N GLU A 151 5.65 -20.64 23.83
CA GLU A 151 4.25 -20.35 23.58
C GLU A 151 3.59 -21.45 22.77
N GLU A 152 4.23 -21.95 21.71
CA GLU A 152 3.76 -23.10 20.94
C GLU A 152 3.57 -24.34 21.83
N HIS A 153 4.54 -24.65 22.70
CA HIS A 153 4.43 -25.76 23.64
C HIS A 153 3.29 -25.58 24.64
N GLN A 154 3.06 -24.34 25.13
CA GLN A 154 1.94 -24.04 26.01
C GLN A 154 0.59 -24.20 25.29
N LEU A 155 0.45 -23.67 24.07
CA LEU A 155 -0.75 -23.81 23.26
C LEU A 155 -1.07 -25.27 22.94
N ASN A 156 -0.06 -26.07 22.62
CA ASN A 156 -0.22 -27.51 22.42
C ASN A 156 -0.74 -28.21 23.71
N GLY A 157 -0.22 -27.81 24.88
CA GLY A 157 -0.68 -28.31 26.18
C GLY A 157 -2.10 -27.88 26.56
N LEU A 158 -2.46 -26.63 26.30
CA LEU A 158 -3.73 -26.02 26.71
C LEU A 158 -4.89 -26.32 25.75
N VAL A 159 -4.61 -26.45 24.45
CA VAL A 159 -5.65 -26.54 23.42
C VAL A 159 -5.69 -27.93 22.79
N VAL A 160 -4.56 -28.44 22.29
CA VAL A 160 -4.54 -29.68 21.53
C VAL A 160 -4.83 -30.89 22.42
N LYS A 161 -4.19 -30.99 23.59
CA LYS A 161 -4.44 -32.12 24.50
C LYS A 161 -5.89 -32.19 24.99
N PRO A 162 -6.52 -31.12 25.49
CA PRO A 162 -7.92 -31.19 25.88
C PRO A 162 -8.87 -31.49 24.71
N LEU A 163 -8.58 -31.00 23.50
CA LEU A 163 -9.37 -31.35 22.31
C LEU A 163 -9.29 -32.84 21.96
N ASP A 164 -8.11 -33.45 22.08
CA ASP A 164 -7.95 -34.89 21.89
C ASP A 164 -8.68 -35.70 22.97
N ASP A 165 -8.67 -35.23 24.22
CA ASP A 165 -9.43 -35.84 25.30
C ASP A 165 -10.95 -35.73 25.08
N VAL A 166 -11.44 -34.56 24.67
CA VAL A 166 -12.86 -34.38 24.30
C VAL A 166 -13.24 -35.28 23.13
N LYS A 167 -12.39 -35.38 22.10
CA LYS A 167 -12.62 -36.26 20.95
C LYS A 167 -12.67 -37.74 21.36
N ARG A 168 -11.83 -38.16 22.31
CA ARG A 168 -11.85 -39.50 22.91
C ARG A 168 -13.15 -39.75 23.65
N LEU A 169 -13.55 -38.83 24.53
CA LEU A 169 -14.80 -38.91 25.29
C LEU A 169 -16.03 -38.96 24.39
N ILE A 170 -16.05 -38.22 23.27
CA ILE A 170 -17.14 -38.27 22.29
C ILE A 170 -17.23 -39.65 21.62
N ARG A 171 -16.08 -40.27 21.29
CA ARG A 171 -16.07 -41.64 20.74
C ARG A 171 -16.57 -42.65 21.76
N GLU A 172 -16.09 -42.58 23.00
CA GLU A 172 -16.56 -43.44 24.09
C GLU A 172 -18.06 -43.29 24.33
N THR A 173 -18.56 -42.03 24.36
CA THR A 173 -19.99 -41.74 24.50
C THR A 173 -20.81 -42.31 23.34
N LYS A 174 -20.28 -42.21 22.12
CA LYS A 174 -20.90 -42.80 20.93
C LYS A 174 -20.99 -44.32 21.07
N ASP A 175 -19.91 -44.99 21.49
CA ASP A 175 -19.89 -46.43 21.66
C ASP A 175 -20.87 -46.89 22.74
N ILE A 176 -20.95 -46.16 23.86
CA ILE A 176 -21.96 -46.39 24.91
C ILE A 176 -23.37 -46.20 24.36
N SER A 177 -23.62 -45.14 23.57
CA SER A 177 -24.94 -44.87 23.00
C SER A 177 -25.41 -45.96 22.03
N LEU A 178 -24.49 -46.54 21.26
CA LEU A 178 -24.77 -47.67 20.38
C LEU A 178 -25.09 -48.92 21.19
N GLY A 179 -24.29 -49.23 22.22
CA GLY A 179 -24.57 -50.37 23.11
C GLY A 179 -25.92 -50.27 23.83
N LEU A 180 -26.30 -49.07 24.28
CA LEU A 180 -27.61 -48.83 24.89
C LEU A 180 -28.76 -49.01 23.89
N LYS A 181 -28.57 -48.61 22.63
CA LYS A 181 -29.56 -48.83 21.57
C LYS A 181 -29.79 -50.32 21.32
N ASP A 182 -28.72 -51.11 21.26
CA ASP A 182 -28.80 -52.56 21.07
C ASP A 182 -29.52 -53.24 22.24
N GLN A 183 -29.23 -52.81 23.48
CA GLN A 183 -29.94 -53.30 24.67
C GLN A 183 -31.42 -52.95 24.66
N GLN A 184 -31.78 -51.75 24.21
CA GLN A 184 -33.18 -51.33 24.09
C GLN A 184 -33.93 -52.15 23.03
N GLU A 185 -33.28 -52.49 21.91
CA GLU A 185 -33.85 -53.37 20.89
C GLU A 185 -34.10 -54.79 21.42
N LEU A 186 -33.13 -55.34 22.17
CA LEU A 186 -33.28 -56.64 22.84
C LEU A 186 -34.43 -56.64 23.85
N LEU A 187 -34.53 -55.62 24.70
CA LEU A 187 -35.64 -55.50 25.66
C LEU A 187 -36.99 -55.43 24.94
N SER A 188 -37.07 -54.67 23.84
CA SER A 188 -38.29 -54.58 23.03
C SER A 188 -38.69 -55.93 22.44
N LEU A 189 -37.73 -56.71 21.93
CA LEU A 189 -37.95 -58.07 21.43
C LEU A 189 -38.43 -59.02 22.54
N VAL A 190 -37.82 -58.98 23.72
CA VAL A 190 -38.23 -59.79 24.88
C VAL A 190 -39.66 -59.45 25.30
N VAL A 191 -39.99 -58.17 25.44
CA VAL A 191 -41.36 -57.71 25.79
C VAL A 191 -42.37 -58.19 24.75
N ARG A 192 -42.06 -58.05 23.45
CA ARG A 192 -42.95 -58.51 22.37
C ARG A 192 -43.14 -60.03 22.38
N SER A 193 -42.06 -60.78 22.60
CA SER A 193 -42.08 -62.25 22.72
C SER A 193 -42.90 -62.71 23.92
N HIS A 194 -42.68 -62.12 25.10
CA HIS A 194 -43.48 -62.40 26.30
C HIS A 194 -44.95 -62.02 26.11
N GLY A 195 -45.23 -60.87 25.50
CA GLY A 195 -46.60 -60.45 25.17
C GLY A 195 -47.32 -61.44 24.26
N ALA A 196 -46.63 -61.97 23.24
CA ALA A 196 -47.18 -63.01 22.37
C ALA A 196 -47.41 -64.33 23.12
N ARG A 197 -46.48 -64.74 24.00
CA ARG A 197 -46.63 -65.94 24.84
C ARG A 197 -47.79 -65.83 25.82
N LEU A 198 -47.91 -64.70 26.53
CA LEU A 198 -49.03 -64.43 27.43
C LEU A 198 -50.36 -64.34 26.69
N SER A 199 -50.38 -63.77 25.48
CA SER A 199 -51.58 -63.74 24.64
C SER A 199 -52.04 -65.14 24.24
N ARG A 200 -51.10 -66.03 23.86
CA ARG A 200 -51.42 -67.45 23.60
C ARG A 200 -51.94 -68.15 24.86
N LEU A 201 -51.29 -67.92 26.00
CA LEU A 201 -51.73 -68.50 27.27
C LEU A 201 -53.12 -68.00 27.67
N LYS A 202 -53.42 -66.72 27.41
CA LYS A 202 -54.77 -66.16 27.57
C LYS A 202 -55.77 -66.82 26.63
N THR A 203 -55.47 -67.00 25.34
CA THR A 203 -56.40 -67.68 24.43
C THR A 203 -56.60 -69.14 24.82
N ASP A 204 -55.55 -69.85 25.23
CA ASP A 204 -55.65 -71.29 25.52
C ASP A 204 -56.39 -71.58 26.84
N TYR A 205 -56.28 -70.70 27.85
CA TYR A 205 -56.85 -70.92 29.19
C TYR A 205 -58.06 -70.03 29.54
N LEU A 206 -58.22 -68.88 28.89
CA LEU A 206 -59.31 -67.93 29.15
C LEU A 206 -60.31 -67.84 27.98
N ASN A 207 -60.29 -68.77 27.02
CA ASN A 207 -61.38 -68.93 26.05
C ASN A 207 -62.67 -69.39 26.76
N VAL A 208 -63.40 -68.41 27.30
CA VAL A 208 -64.85 -68.24 27.16
C VAL A 208 -65.07 -67.16 26.12
#